data_AF-A0A8B9MR93-F1
#
_entry.id   AF-A0A8B9MR93-F1
#
_cell.length_a   1.000
_cell.length_b   1.000
_cell.length_c   1.000
_cell.angle_alpha   90.00
_cell.angle_beta   90.00
_cell.angle_gamma   90.00
#
_symmetry.space_group_name_H-M   'P 1'
#
loop_
_entity.id
_entity.type
_entity.pdbx_description
1 polymer ?
#
loop_
_entity_poly.entity_id
_entity_poly.type
_entity_poly.pdbx_seq_one_letter_code
_entity_poly.pdbx_strand_id
1 'polypeptide(L)'
;MAVLKVKFTKTKRDKLAQVLWILNWVSVVSGIILFSLGLFLKIEIKKRNEVMAKGDINSVPNMLISVGVIACIINFLGGKICYDCSDANKFSRWKLVMLPYIVCTFCFTFCILVGALMCYTMRNELEESLYLGLRDAIKFYKDTDIPGRCFLKKTVDMLQIGFKCCGNNGFRDWFEIQWVSARYLNMASKEVLDRLKSNVDGKFLVDGVPFSCCNPSSPRPCIQYQLTNNSAHYNYDFLTEELNIWVKGCREALLDYYTAIMRSIGIAALLIWLFELSVLIGVRYLQTAMKNVLLLGDLEGESDGWLLENSFVDTAKYNISIIKNLGKANQISTVSGMNDPNIDVQNTDCGKTNVTTKSIPAAS
;
A
#
# COMPACT_ATOMS: atom_id res chain seq x y z
N MET A 1 5.48 -38.79 6.23
CA MET A 1 4.14 -38.80 6.87
C MET A 1 3.39 -37.57 6.41
N ALA A 2 2.15 -37.71 5.92
CA ALA A 2 1.31 -36.57 5.57
C ALA A 2 0.85 -35.84 6.84
N VAL A 3 0.90 -34.51 6.85
CA VAL A 3 0.50 -33.67 8.00
C VAL A 3 -0.97 -33.28 7.88
N LEU A 4 -1.72 -33.35 8.99
CA LEU A 4 -3.16 -33.07 9.06
C LEU A 4 -4.00 -33.90 8.07
N LYS A 5 -3.83 -35.22 8.13
CA LYS A 5 -4.57 -36.17 7.29
C LYS A 5 -6.02 -36.28 7.76
N VAL A 6 -6.97 -36.10 6.85
CA VAL A 6 -8.42 -36.24 7.10
C VAL A 6 -9.02 -37.20 6.07
N LYS A 7 -9.84 -38.15 6.53
CA LYS A 7 -10.58 -39.07 5.66
C LYS A 7 -11.89 -38.44 5.16
N PHE A 8 -12.11 -38.49 3.85
CA PHE A 8 -13.32 -38.01 3.21
C PHE A 8 -14.07 -39.14 2.50
N THR A 9 -15.37 -39.22 2.76
CA THR A 9 -16.32 -40.02 1.97
C THR A 9 -16.76 -39.22 0.73
N LYS A 10 -17.32 -39.87 -0.30
CA LYS A 10 -17.87 -39.20 -1.49
C LYS A 10 -18.82 -38.04 -1.12
N THR A 11 -19.81 -38.31 -0.27
CA THR A 11 -20.77 -37.30 0.20
C THR A 11 -20.12 -36.11 0.93
N LYS A 12 -19.03 -36.34 1.68
CA LYS A 12 -18.29 -35.26 2.36
C LYS A 12 -17.47 -34.43 1.37
N ARG A 13 -16.89 -35.04 0.33
CA ARG A 13 -16.17 -34.33 -0.75
C ARG A 13 -17.11 -33.43 -1.55
N ASP A 14 -18.26 -33.95 -1.93
CA ASP A 14 -19.25 -33.19 -2.73
C ASP A 14 -19.77 -31.99 -1.93
N LYS A 15 -20.09 -32.19 -0.64
CA LYS A 15 -20.46 -31.08 0.27
C LYS A 15 -19.34 -30.06 0.42
N LEU A 16 -18.08 -30.51 0.57
CA LEU A 16 -16.92 -29.62 0.67
C LEU A 16 -16.75 -28.79 -0.62
N ALA A 17 -16.88 -29.41 -1.79
CA ALA A 17 -16.83 -28.72 -3.08
C ALA A 17 -17.94 -27.68 -3.22
N GLN A 18 -19.17 -28.02 -2.82
CA GLN A 18 -20.30 -27.09 -2.82
C GLN A 18 -20.08 -25.90 -1.88
N VAL A 19 -19.59 -26.14 -0.66
CA VAL A 19 -19.27 -25.08 0.29
C VAL A 19 -18.15 -24.19 -0.26
N LEU A 20 -17.07 -24.77 -0.78
CA LEU A 20 -15.95 -24.00 -1.36
C LEU A 20 -16.37 -23.20 -2.59
N TRP A 21 -17.29 -23.71 -3.40
CA TRP A 21 -17.88 -22.96 -4.50
C TRP A 21 -18.58 -21.68 -4.00
N ILE A 22 -19.42 -21.80 -2.96
CA ILE A 22 -20.08 -20.63 -2.34
C ILE A 22 -19.04 -19.67 -1.76
N LEU A 23 -18.05 -20.19 -1.02
CA LEU A 23 -17.02 -19.36 -0.39
C LEU A 23 -16.16 -18.61 -1.42
N ASN A 24 -15.82 -19.22 -2.56
CA ASN A 24 -15.11 -18.53 -3.63
C ASN A 24 -15.94 -17.37 -4.23
N TRP A 25 -17.26 -17.52 -4.35
CA TRP A 25 -18.13 -16.41 -4.76
C TRP A 25 -18.17 -15.29 -3.73
N VAL A 26 -18.19 -15.62 -2.44
CA VAL A 26 -18.03 -14.64 -1.37
C VAL A 26 -16.65 -13.96 -1.46
N SER A 27 -15.59 -14.70 -1.78
CA SER A 27 -14.24 -14.17 -2.00
C SER A 27 -14.19 -13.18 -3.19
N VAL A 28 -14.96 -13.42 -4.25
CA VAL A 28 -15.12 -12.44 -5.36
C VAL A 28 -15.72 -11.14 -4.84
N VAL A 29 -16.76 -11.22 -4.00
CA VAL A 29 -17.37 -10.02 -3.40
C VAL A 29 -16.38 -9.29 -2.50
N SER A 30 -15.56 -10.00 -1.70
CA SER A 30 -14.51 -9.34 -0.91
C SER A 30 -13.43 -8.69 -1.77
N GLY A 31 -13.09 -9.25 -2.93
CA GLY A 31 -12.22 -8.61 -3.91
C GLY A 31 -12.77 -7.28 -4.44
N ILE A 32 -14.09 -7.23 -4.73
CA ILE A 32 -14.78 -6.00 -5.14
C ILE A 32 -14.74 -4.97 -4.00
N ILE A 33 -14.97 -5.38 -2.76
CA ILE A 33 -14.89 -4.50 -1.58
C ILE A 33 -13.47 -3.91 -1.47
N LEU A 34 -12.41 -4.71 -1.58
CA LEU A 34 -11.03 -4.22 -1.55
C LEU A 34 -10.74 -3.21 -2.66
N PHE A 35 -11.20 -3.49 -3.88
CA PHE A 35 -11.07 -2.57 -5.01
C PHE A 35 -11.79 -1.24 -4.74
N SER A 36 -13.01 -1.28 -4.23
CA SER A 36 -13.79 -0.09 -3.86
C SER A 36 -13.13 0.72 -2.75
N LEU A 37 -12.58 0.07 -1.71
CA LEU A 37 -11.84 0.74 -0.64
C LEU A 37 -10.55 1.40 -1.16
N GLY A 38 -9.83 0.74 -2.07
CA GLY A 38 -8.65 1.32 -2.73
C GLY A 38 -9.00 2.56 -3.56
N LEU A 39 -10.10 2.53 -4.32
CA LEU A 39 -10.60 3.70 -5.05
C LEU A 39 -11.02 4.83 -4.12
N PHE A 40 -11.76 4.50 -3.05
CA PHE A 40 -12.19 5.47 -2.05
C PHE A 40 -11.00 6.22 -1.44
N LEU A 41 -9.98 5.48 -0.99
CA LEU A 41 -8.77 6.07 -0.42
C LEU A 41 -8.03 6.95 -1.43
N LYS A 42 -7.93 6.50 -2.69
CA LYS A 42 -7.30 7.27 -3.77
C LYS A 42 -8.02 8.60 -4.04
N ILE A 43 -9.35 8.58 -4.05
CA ILE A 43 -10.17 9.78 -4.25
C ILE A 43 -10.00 10.74 -3.07
N GLU A 44 -10.01 10.22 -1.84
CA GLU A 44 -9.92 11.04 -0.63
C GLU A 44 -8.55 11.72 -0.47
N ILE A 45 -7.46 11.05 -0.87
CA ILE A 45 -6.13 11.67 -0.96
C ILE A 45 -6.10 12.71 -2.07
N LYS A 46 -6.61 12.39 -3.27
CA LYS A 46 -6.60 13.30 -4.42
C LYS A 46 -7.36 14.60 -4.17
N LYS A 47 -8.45 14.55 -3.39
CA LYS A 47 -9.27 15.72 -3.02
C LYS A 47 -8.44 16.82 -2.34
N ARG A 48 -7.37 16.47 -1.63
CA ARG A 48 -6.54 17.41 -0.85
C ARG A 48 -5.08 17.40 -1.30
N ASN A 49 -4.83 17.00 -2.54
CA ASN A 49 -3.47 16.90 -3.10
C ASN A 49 -2.72 18.25 -3.14
N GLU A 50 -3.43 19.38 -3.09
CA GLU A 50 -2.81 20.72 -3.07
C GLU A 50 -2.07 21.03 -1.75
N VAL A 51 -2.45 20.37 -0.65
CA VAL A 51 -1.85 20.56 0.69
C VAL A 51 -0.94 19.41 1.11
N MET A 52 -0.69 18.46 0.23
CA MET A 52 0.21 17.32 0.43
C MET A 52 1.39 17.44 -0.53
N ALA A 53 2.61 17.21 -0.03
CA ALA A 53 3.77 17.15 -0.89
C ALA A 53 3.74 15.87 -1.75
N LYS A 54 4.32 15.93 -2.95
CA LYS A 54 4.47 14.74 -3.80
C LYS A 54 5.35 13.71 -3.07
N GLY A 55 4.78 12.57 -2.74
CA GLY A 55 5.46 11.44 -2.12
C GLY A 55 4.79 10.12 -2.48
N ASP A 56 5.24 9.02 -1.87
CA ASP A 56 4.78 7.65 -2.14
C ASP A 56 3.41 7.32 -1.51
N ILE A 57 2.63 8.34 -1.14
CA ILE A 57 1.27 8.23 -0.58
C ILE A 57 0.26 7.55 -1.51
N ASN A 58 0.58 7.42 -2.80
CA ASN A 58 -0.26 6.75 -3.79
C ASN A 58 -0.02 5.23 -3.88
N SER A 59 1.02 4.71 -3.22
CA SER A 59 1.40 3.30 -3.29
C SER A 59 0.32 2.38 -2.71
N VAL A 60 -0.20 2.69 -1.52
CA VAL A 60 -1.24 1.88 -0.85
C VAL A 60 -2.55 1.83 -1.65
N PRO A 61 -3.16 2.95 -2.06
CA PRO A 61 -4.39 2.90 -2.86
C PRO A 61 -4.21 2.13 -4.17
N ASN A 62 -3.09 2.33 -4.88
CA ASN A 62 -2.82 1.62 -6.13
C ASN A 62 -2.64 0.11 -5.91
N MET A 63 -1.99 -0.28 -4.82
CA MET A 63 -1.82 -1.68 -4.44
C MET A 63 -3.17 -2.33 -4.12
N LEU A 64 -4.02 -1.69 -3.31
CA LEU A 64 -5.36 -2.18 -2.96
C LEU A 64 -6.25 -2.36 -4.20
N ILE A 65 -6.21 -1.39 -5.13
CA ILE A 65 -6.94 -1.47 -6.41
C ILE A 65 -6.46 -2.69 -7.21
N SER A 66 -5.14 -2.83 -7.38
CA SER A 66 -4.55 -3.90 -8.19
C SER A 66 -4.85 -5.28 -7.59
N VAL A 67 -4.64 -5.43 -6.28
CA VAL A 67 -4.90 -6.67 -5.54
C VAL A 67 -6.39 -6.99 -5.53
N GLY A 68 -7.29 -6.02 -5.36
CA GLY A 68 -8.73 -6.25 -5.42
C GLY A 68 -9.18 -6.84 -6.76
N VAL A 69 -8.68 -6.31 -7.89
CA VAL A 69 -8.99 -6.84 -9.23
C VAL A 69 -8.46 -8.25 -9.41
N ILE A 70 -7.21 -8.50 -9.05
CA ILE A 70 -6.59 -9.82 -9.21
C ILE A 70 -7.30 -10.85 -8.31
N ALA A 71 -7.71 -10.47 -7.10
CA ALA A 71 -8.48 -11.33 -6.21
C ALA A 71 -9.80 -11.76 -6.85
N CYS A 72 -10.55 -10.83 -7.47
CA CYS A 72 -11.78 -11.16 -8.19
C CYS A 72 -11.54 -12.21 -9.28
N ILE A 73 -10.47 -12.07 -10.06
CA ILE A 73 -10.14 -13.00 -11.15
C ILE A 73 -9.78 -14.37 -10.60
N ILE A 74 -8.89 -14.44 -9.60
CA ILE A 74 -8.42 -15.70 -9.01
C ILE A 74 -9.57 -16.46 -8.33
N ASN A 75 -10.44 -15.75 -7.60
CA ASN A 75 -11.56 -16.36 -6.89
C ASN A 75 -12.70 -16.77 -7.84
N PHE A 76 -12.92 -16.03 -8.92
CA PHE A 76 -13.86 -16.45 -9.97
C PHE A 76 -13.40 -17.76 -10.63
N LEU A 77 -12.12 -17.88 -10.95
CA LEU A 77 -11.52 -19.13 -11.44
C LEU A 77 -11.62 -20.24 -10.40
N GLY A 78 -11.36 -19.94 -9.12
CA GLY A 78 -11.51 -20.88 -8.00
C GLY A 78 -12.93 -21.42 -7.85
N GLY A 79 -13.94 -20.56 -8.00
CA GLY A 79 -15.34 -20.95 -8.02
C GLY A 79 -15.66 -21.89 -9.18
N LYS A 80 -15.24 -21.54 -10.41
CA LYS A 80 -15.43 -22.41 -11.58
C LYS A 80 -14.78 -23.79 -11.37
N ILE A 81 -13.56 -23.81 -10.84
CA ILE A 81 -12.82 -25.03 -10.52
C ILE A 81 -13.57 -25.86 -9.48
N CYS A 82 -14.02 -25.28 -8.36
CA CYS A 82 -14.72 -26.00 -7.30
C CYS A 82 -16.06 -26.58 -7.78
N TYR A 83 -16.76 -25.85 -8.65
CA TYR A 83 -17.98 -26.33 -9.30
C TYR A 83 -17.70 -27.56 -10.19
N ASP A 84 -16.70 -27.47 -11.05
CA ASP A 84 -16.31 -28.59 -11.93
C ASP A 84 -15.74 -29.78 -11.14
N CYS A 85 -15.16 -29.55 -9.96
CA CYS A 85 -14.66 -30.61 -9.06
C CYS A 85 -15.78 -31.43 -8.41
N SER A 86 -17.02 -30.92 -8.35
CA SER A 86 -18.18 -31.70 -7.90
C SER A 86 -18.50 -32.87 -8.83
N ASP A 87 -17.96 -32.87 -10.05
CA ASP A 87 -18.11 -33.93 -11.03
C ASP A 87 -16.75 -34.60 -11.26
N ALA A 88 -16.60 -35.84 -10.78
CA ALA A 88 -15.34 -36.58 -10.83
C ALA A 88 -14.82 -36.77 -12.27
N ASN A 89 -15.73 -36.86 -13.26
CA ASN A 89 -15.35 -37.00 -14.67
C ASN A 89 -14.73 -35.71 -15.23
N LYS A 90 -15.17 -34.53 -14.73
CA LYS A 90 -14.63 -33.23 -15.15
C LYS A 90 -13.35 -32.86 -14.44
N PHE A 91 -13.11 -33.39 -13.23
CA PHE A 91 -11.91 -33.14 -12.45
C PHE A 91 -10.62 -33.56 -13.17
N SER A 92 -10.64 -34.64 -13.94
CA SER A 92 -9.46 -35.16 -14.66
C SER A 92 -8.80 -34.08 -15.53
N ARG A 93 -9.59 -33.19 -16.15
CA ARG A 93 -9.12 -32.08 -16.99
C ARG A 93 -8.41 -30.98 -16.21
N TRP A 94 -8.79 -30.77 -14.95
CA TRP A 94 -8.27 -29.71 -14.10
C TRP A 94 -7.06 -30.14 -13.26
N LYS A 95 -6.78 -31.45 -13.17
CA LYS A 95 -5.71 -32.03 -12.34
C LYS A 95 -4.35 -31.36 -12.54
N LEU A 96 -3.97 -31.06 -13.79
CA LEU A 96 -2.69 -30.43 -14.12
C LEU A 96 -2.63 -28.94 -13.72
N VAL A 97 -3.77 -28.24 -13.79
CA VAL A 97 -3.88 -26.79 -13.55
C VAL A 97 -4.06 -26.46 -12.07
N MET A 98 -4.62 -27.40 -11.28
CA MET A 98 -4.91 -27.19 -9.85
C MET A 98 -3.68 -26.88 -8.99
N LEU A 99 -2.57 -27.59 -9.20
CA LEU A 99 -1.36 -27.37 -8.40
C LEU A 99 -0.72 -26.00 -8.70
N PRO A 100 -0.48 -25.61 -9.96
CA PRO A 100 -0.07 -24.24 -10.30
C PRO A 100 -1.03 -23.19 -9.74
N TYR A 101 -2.35 -23.39 -9.86
CA TYR A 101 -3.35 -22.46 -9.34
C TYR A 101 -3.22 -22.24 -7.82
N ILE A 102 -3.08 -23.31 -7.04
CA ILE A 102 -2.92 -23.21 -5.58
C ILE A 102 -1.61 -22.52 -5.20
N VAL A 103 -0.51 -22.83 -5.89
CA VAL A 103 0.78 -22.16 -5.65
C VAL A 103 0.71 -20.67 -5.97
N CYS A 104 0.13 -20.31 -7.13
CA CYS A 104 -0.07 -18.91 -7.52
C CYS A 104 -0.98 -18.18 -6.53
N THR A 105 -2.08 -18.81 -6.10
CA THR A 105 -3.02 -18.22 -5.14
C THR A 105 -2.37 -18.06 -3.77
N PHE A 106 -1.58 -19.03 -3.31
CA PHE A 106 -0.79 -18.90 -2.09
C PHE A 106 0.17 -17.72 -2.14
N CYS A 107 0.95 -17.59 -3.20
CA CYS A 107 1.83 -16.42 -3.40
C CYS A 107 1.03 -15.11 -3.43
N PHE A 108 -0.14 -15.10 -4.07
CA PHE A 108 -1.01 -13.94 -4.14
C PHE A 108 -1.59 -13.55 -2.76
N THR A 109 -1.88 -14.50 -1.87
CA THR A 109 -2.32 -14.17 -0.50
C THR A 109 -1.25 -13.37 0.27
N PHE A 110 0.04 -13.56 -0.02
CA PHE A 110 1.09 -12.69 0.53
C PHE A 110 0.99 -11.26 0.01
N CYS A 111 0.58 -11.04 -1.24
CA CYS A 111 0.34 -9.69 -1.75
C CYS A 111 -0.79 -8.99 -0.98
N ILE A 112 -1.87 -9.70 -0.64
CA ILE A 112 -2.95 -9.14 0.20
C ILE A 112 -2.41 -8.77 1.59
N LEU A 113 -1.61 -9.65 2.20
CA LEU A 113 -0.99 -9.40 3.50
C LEU A 113 -0.07 -8.17 3.46
N VAL A 114 0.80 -8.07 2.47
CA VAL A 114 1.69 -6.90 2.29
C VAL A 114 0.86 -5.63 2.13
N GLY A 115 -0.22 -5.65 1.35
CA GLY A 115 -1.10 -4.50 1.19
C GLY A 115 -1.77 -4.08 2.50
N ALA A 116 -2.21 -5.06 3.30
CA ALA A 116 -2.78 -4.81 4.62
C ALA A 116 -1.74 -4.21 5.60
N LEU A 117 -0.50 -4.71 5.60
CA LEU A 117 0.60 -4.18 6.41
C LEU A 117 1.00 -2.76 5.97
N MET A 118 1.05 -2.51 4.66
CA MET A 118 1.35 -1.18 4.12
C MET A 118 0.35 -0.12 4.56
N CYS A 119 -0.92 -0.48 4.80
CA CYS A 119 -1.91 0.45 5.37
C CYS A 119 -1.49 0.98 6.77
N TYR A 120 -0.69 0.23 7.53
CA TYR A 120 -0.19 0.66 8.83
C TYR A 120 1.14 1.41 8.72
N THR A 121 2.02 1.02 7.79
CA THR A 121 3.34 1.65 7.65
C THR A 121 3.30 2.98 6.90
N MET A 122 2.27 3.25 6.08
CA MET A 122 2.14 4.51 5.33
C MET A 122 1.94 5.76 6.21
N ARG A 123 1.64 5.60 7.50
CA ARG A 123 1.45 6.73 8.42
C ARG A 123 2.63 7.71 8.42
N ASN A 124 3.87 7.19 8.40
CA ASN A 124 5.07 8.02 8.46
C ASN A 124 5.25 8.84 7.18
N GLU A 125 5.11 8.19 6.02
CA GLU A 125 5.15 8.84 4.70
C GLU A 125 4.07 9.92 4.57
N LEU A 126 2.88 9.64 5.09
CA LEU A 126 1.78 10.58 5.10
C LEU A 126 2.08 11.79 6.00
N GLU A 127 2.63 11.58 7.18
CA GLU A 127 3.00 12.65 8.10
C GLU A 127 4.04 13.59 7.49
N GLU A 128 5.08 13.04 6.83
CA GLU A 128 6.10 13.83 6.14
C GLU A 128 5.50 14.62 4.97
N SER A 129 4.68 13.97 4.14
CA SER A 129 3.99 14.60 3.01
C SER A 129 3.08 15.75 3.47
N LEU A 130 2.32 15.56 4.56
CA LEU A 130 1.47 16.58 5.15
C LEU A 130 2.30 17.71 5.77
N TYR A 131 3.38 17.39 6.47
CA TYR A 131 4.24 18.39 7.10
C TYR A 131 4.84 19.35 6.07
N LEU A 132 5.40 18.82 4.99
CA LEU A 132 5.97 19.62 3.90
C LEU A 132 4.89 20.36 3.11
N GLY A 133 3.81 19.67 2.75
CA GLY A 133 2.72 20.23 1.94
C GLY A 133 1.98 21.38 2.64
N LEU A 134 1.62 21.21 3.92
CA LEU A 134 0.97 22.27 4.71
C LEU A 134 1.91 23.45 4.97
N ARG A 135 3.20 23.18 5.22
CA ARG A 135 4.19 24.26 5.39
C ARG A 135 4.27 25.14 4.16
N ASP A 136 4.32 24.55 2.96
CA ASP A 136 4.30 25.30 1.70
C ASP A 136 2.95 25.98 1.47
N ALA A 137 1.84 25.30 1.74
CA ALA A 137 0.49 25.86 1.56
C ALA A 137 0.29 27.13 2.39
N ILE A 138 0.72 27.13 3.65
CA ILE A 138 0.65 28.30 4.55
C ILE A 138 1.64 29.39 4.11
N LYS A 139 2.86 29.02 3.69
CA LYS A 139 3.86 29.98 3.20
C LYS A 139 3.37 30.79 2.00
N PHE A 140 2.69 30.14 1.06
CA PHE A 140 2.15 30.77 -0.15
C PHE A 140 0.69 31.21 -0.01
N TYR A 141 0.14 31.20 1.20
CA TYR A 141 -1.28 31.52 1.45
C TYR A 141 -1.70 32.91 0.97
N LYS A 142 -0.79 33.90 1.05
CA LYS A 142 -1.04 35.28 0.59
C LYS A 142 -0.96 35.45 -0.93
N ASP A 143 -0.38 34.50 -1.64
CA ASP A 143 0.03 34.64 -3.04
C ASP A 143 -1.09 34.28 -4.02
N THR A 144 -2.29 34.79 -3.77
CA THR A 144 -3.49 34.54 -4.59
C THR A 144 -3.39 35.10 -6.00
N ASP A 145 -2.47 36.05 -6.22
CA ASP A 145 -2.25 36.72 -7.50
C ASP A 145 -1.27 35.97 -8.42
N ILE A 146 -0.61 34.92 -7.92
CA ILE A 146 0.36 34.14 -8.69
C ILE A 146 -0.39 33.05 -9.47
N PRO A 147 -0.22 32.95 -10.81
CA PRO A 147 -0.85 31.89 -11.59
C PRO A 147 -0.44 30.51 -11.04
N GLY A 148 -1.43 29.63 -10.86
CA GLY A 148 -1.26 28.31 -10.26
C GLY A 148 -1.52 28.23 -8.74
N ARG A 149 -1.72 29.36 -8.04
CA ARG A 149 -2.02 29.39 -6.58
C ARG A 149 -3.29 30.15 -6.20
N CYS A 150 -4.10 30.54 -7.18
CA CYS A 150 -5.31 31.35 -7.00
C CYS A 150 -6.30 30.74 -5.96
N PHE A 151 -6.44 29.41 -5.95
CA PHE A 151 -7.37 28.72 -5.05
C PHE A 151 -6.75 28.29 -3.72
N LEU A 152 -5.44 28.41 -3.54
CA LEU A 152 -4.72 27.88 -2.38
C LEU A 152 -5.25 28.47 -1.06
N LYS A 153 -5.46 29.78 -1.01
CA LYS A 153 -6.05 30.47 0.15
C LYS A 153 -7.39 29.85 0.55
N LYS A 154 -8.29 29.67 -0.43
CA LYS A 154 -9.62 29.06 -0.21
C LYS A 154 -9.50 27.61 0.24
N THR A 155 -8.58 26.84 -0.34
CA THR A 155 -8.32 25.45 0.05
C THR A 155 -7.88 25.36 1.51
N VAL A 156 -6.92 26.20 1.93
CA VAL A 156 -6.44 26.25 3.32
C VAL A 156 -7.54 26.72 4.27
N ASP A 157 -8.32 27.75 3.89
CA ASP A 157 -9.41 28.26 4.73
C ASP A 157 -10.48 27.18 4.98
N MET A 158 -10.91 26.49 3.92
CA MET A 158 -11.89 25.41 4.03
C MET A 158 -11.36 24.20 4.81
N LEU A 159 -10.05 23.96 4.75
CA LEU A 159 -9.40 22.90 5.50
C LEU A 159 -9.39 23.22 7.00
N GLN A 160 -8.99 24.43 7.38
CA GLN A 160 -8.94 24.87 8.78
C GLN A 160 -10.32 24.86 9.43
N ILE A 161 -11.32 25.41 8.73
CA ILE A 161 -12.72 25.41 9.20
C ILE A 161 -13.26 23.98 9.28
N GLY A 162 -13.04 23.17 8.25
CA GLY A 162 -13.60 21.82 8.14
C GLY A 162 -13.00 20.82 9.13
N PHE A 163 -11.71 20.89 9.39
CA PHE A 163 -11.01 20.00 10.34
C PHE A 163 -10.81 20.60 11.72
N LYS A 164 -11.30 21.83 11.95
CA LYS A 164 -11.20 22.50 13.25
C LYS A 164 -9.74 22.58 13.72
N CYS A 165 -8.89 23.07 12.84
CA CYS A 165 -7.44 23.13 13.04
C CYS A 165 -6.89 24.49 12.60
N CYS A 166 -5.69 24.84 13.06
CA CYS A 166 -5.01 26.07 12.66
C CYS A 166 -3.50 25.85 12.50
N GLY A 167 -2.94 26.42 11.43
CA GLY A 167 -1.52 26.25 11.09
C GLY A 167 -1.15 24.82 10.68
N ASN A 168 0.15 24.53 10.63
CA ASN A 168 0.69 23.20 10.34
C ASN A 168 0.76 22.38 11.64
N ASN A 169 1.58 22.84 12.59
CA ASN A 169 1.71 22.32 13.95
C ASN A 169 0.75 23.00 14.91
N GLY A 170 0.43 24.28 14.67
CA GLY A 170 -0.48 25.05 15.49
C GLY A 170 -0.59 26.50 15.02
N PHE A 171 -1.43 27.28 15.69
CA PHE A 171 -1.75 28.64 15.26
C PHE A 171 -0.53 29.59 15.22
N ARG A 172 0.50 29.35 16.03
CA ARG A 172 1.73 30.17 16.06
C ARG A 172 2.54 30.12 14.78
N ASP A 173 2.33 29.11 13.93
CA ASP A 173 2.99 29.04 12.60
C ASP A 173 2.67 30.28 11.75
N TRP A 174 1.51 30.91 11.97
CA TRP A 174 1.12 32.13 11.28
C TRP A 174 1.92 33.37 11.71
N PHE A 175 2.57 33.35 12.88
CA PHE A 175 3.33 34.49 13.38
C PHE A 175 4.69 34.62 12.68
N GLU A 176 5.20 33.50 12.17
CA GLU A 176 6.49 33.39 11.50
C GLU A 176 6.39 33.70 9.98
N ILE A 177 5.18 33.85 9.45
CA ILE A 177 4.92 33.99 8.02
C ILE A 177 4.10 35.24 7.77
N GLN A 178 4.51 36.04 6.78
CA GLN A 178 3.66 37.12 6.28
C GLN A 178 2.53 36.53 5.43
N TRP A 179 1.39 36.26 6.06
CA TRP A 179 0.19 35.72 5.41
C TRP A 179 -0.80 36.80 4.94
N VAL A 180 -0.59 38.06 5.35
CA VAL A 180 -1.32 39.22 4.81
C VAL A 180 -0.57 39.72 3.56
N SER A 181 -1.27 39.75 2.41
CA SER A 181 -0.70 40.27 1.18
C SER A 181 -0.39 41.76 1.31
N ALA A 182 0.76 42.18 0.74
CA ALA A 182 1.17 43.58 0.74
C ALA A 182 0.15 44.50 0.06
N ARG A 183 -0.70 43.97 -0.83
CA ARG A 183 -1.82 44.70 -1.44
C ARG A 183 -2.82 45.24 -0.41
N TYR A 184 -3.01 44.53 0.70
CA TYR A 184 -3.95 44.92 1.75
C TYR A 184 -3.31 45.82 2.82
N LEU A 185 -2.02 46.12 2.69
CA LEU A 185 -1.29 46.95 3.64
C LEU A 185 -1.29 48.41 3.16
N ASN A 186 -1.72 49.31 4.03
CA ASN A 186 -1.62 50.75 3.76
C ASN A 186 -0.19 51.24 4.01
N MET A 187 0.62 51.30 2.95
CA MET A 187 2.01 51.76 3.01
C MET A 187 2.16 53.25 3.37
N ALA A 188 1.09 54.03 3.34
CA ALA A 188 1.10 55.42 3.83
C ALA A 188 0.99 55.53 5.35
N SER A 189 0.58 54.44 6.04
CA SER A 189 0.47 54.44 7.49
C SER A 189 1.83 54.23 8.16
N LYS A 190 2.17 55.09 9.11
CA LYS A 190 3.43 55.02 9.85
C LYS A 190 3.56 53.69 10.62
N GLU A 191 2.47 53.20 11.20
CA GLU A 191 2.44 51.94 11.95
C GLU A 191 2.84 50.72 11.09
N VAL A 192 2.28 50.60 9.87
CA VAL A 192 2.66 49.52 8.95
C VAL A 192 4.14 49.64 8.56
N LEU A 193 4.59 50.86 8.28
CA LEU A 193 5.98 51.09 7.88
C LEU A 193 6.98 50.78 9.01
N ASP A 194 6.64 51.17 10.24
CA ASP A 194 7.43 50.86 11.43
C ASP A 194 7.48 49.35 11.68
N ARG A 195 6.36 48.65 11.48
CA ARG A 195 6.27 47.18 11.59
C ARG A 195 7.10 46.44 10.53
N LEU A 196 7.10 46.92 9.28
CA LEU A 196 7.95 46.34 8.22
C LEU A 196 9.43 46.52 8.55
N LYS A 197 9.81 47.68 9.11
CA LYS A 197 11.21 47.99 9.47
C LYS A 197 11.68 47.23 10.71
N SER A 198 10.80 46.98 11.68
CA SER A 198 11.15 46.31 12.93
C SER A 198 11.31 44.80 12.79
N ASN A 199 10.63 44.20 11.81
CA ASN A 199 10.64 42.76 11.60
C ASN A 199 11.83 42.30 10.75
N VAL A 200 12.24 41.05 10.98
CA VAL A 200 13.31 40.40 10.23
C VAL A 200 12.90 40.26 8.75
N ASP A 201 13.86 40.47 7.83
CA ASP A 201 13.71 40.40 6.37
C ASP A 201 12.73 41.42 5.74
N GLY A 202 12.32 42.48 6.46
CA GLY A 202 11.37 43.46 5.92
C GLY A 202 9.95 42.92 5.72
N LYS A 203 9.61 41.81 6.39
CA LYS A 203 8.30 41.16 6.29
C LYS A 203 7.30 41.79 7.26
N PHE A 204 6.03 41.85 6.85
CA PHE A 204 4.95 42.23 7.76
C PHE A 204 4.50 41.03 8.60
N LEU A 205 5.22 40.76 9.70
CA LEU A 205 4.87 39.73 10.68
C LEU A 205 3.99 40.32 11.77
N VAL A 206 2.97 39.55 12.15
CA VAL A 206 2.00 39.95 13.18
C VAL A 206 1.70 38.78 14.11
N ASP A 207 1.45 39.11 15.38
CA ASP A 207 0.81 38.20 16.33
C ASP A 207 -0.66 38.09 15.93
N GLY A 208 -0.94 37.25 14.93
CA GLY A 208 -2.28 37.02 14.44
C GLY A 208 -2.44 35.90 13.44
N VAL A 209 -3.69 35.46 13.28
CA VAL A 209 -4.10 34.31 12.47
C VAL A 209 -5.18 34.71 11.46
N PRO A 210 -5.33 33.97 10.35
CA PRO A 210 -6.47 34.15 9.46
C PRO A 210 -7.80 33.81 10.12
N PHE A 211 -8.88 34.40 9.61
CA PHE A 211 -10.24 34.17 10.12
C PHE A 211 -10.66 32.69 10.13
N SER A 212 -10.10 31.87 9.23
CA SER A 212 -10.42 30.44 9.11
C SER A 212 -9.95 29.61 10.31
N CYS A 213 -9.06 30.14 11.14
CA CYS A 213 -8.66 29.54 12.41
C CYS A 213 -9.66 29.77 13.56
N CYS A 214 -10.65 30.62 13.37
CA CYS A 214 -11.63 30.95 14.40
C CYS A 214 -12.55 29.77 14.74
N ASN A 215 -12.85 29.59 16.02
CA ASN A 215 -13.86 28.63 16.48
C ASN A 215 -15.24 29.32 16.54
N PRO A 216 -16.21 28.94 15.67
CA PRO A 216 -17.55 29.53 15.68
C PRO A 216 -18.39 29.13 16.89
N SER A 217 -17.94 28.12 17.67
CA SER A 217 -18.63 27.69 18.90
C SER A 217 -18.29 28.57 20.09
N SER A 218 -17.35 29.51 19.94
CA SER A 218 -16.96 30.44 21.00
C SER A 218 -18.12 31.40 21.31
N PRO A 219 -18.42 31.68 22.59
CA PRO A 219 -19.45 32.65 22.97
C PRO A 219 -19.04 34.11 22.68
N ARG A 220 -17.79 34.36 22.27
CA ARG A 220 -17.29 35.69 21.98
C ARG A 220 -16.82 35.84 20.52
N PRO A 221 -16.76 37.07 19.99
CA PRO A 221 -16.23 37.34 18.67
C PRO A 221 -14.80 36.82 18.50
N CYS A 222 -14.48 36.32 17.32
CA CYS A 222 -13.16 35.78 17.06
C CYS A 222 -12.07 36.86 17.16
N ILE A 223 -11.08 36.59 18.01
CA ILE A 223 -9.87 37.39 18.13
C ILE A 223 -8.83 36.83 17.17
N GLN A 224 -8.39 37.67 16.23
CA GLN A 224 -7.40 37.30 15.21
C GLN A 224 -6.03 37.93 15.44
N TYR A 225 -5.92 38.96 16.28
CA TYR A 225 -4.69 39.74 16.48
C TYR A 225 -4.40 39.93 17.97
N GLN A 226 -3.13 40.18 18.30
CA GLN A 226 -2.66 40.38 19.68
C GLN A 226 -2.99 39.18 20.58
N LEU A 227 -2.85 37.97 20.04
CA LEU A 227 -3.23 36.72 20.71
C LEU A 227 -2.34 36.42 21.92
N THR A 228 -1.09 36.87 21.93
CA THR A 228 -0.15 36.64 23.05
C THR A 228 -0.22 37.74 24.10
N ASN A 229 -0.97 38.82 23.87
CA ASN A 229 -1.05 39.95 24.77
C ASN A 229 -2.32 39.91 25.63
N ASN A 230 -2.18 39.47 26.89
CA ASN A 230 -3.28 39.40 27.86
C ASN A 230 -3.97 40.74 28.14
N SER A 231 -3.29 41.86 27.92
CA SER A 231 -3.86 43.19 28.15
C SER A 231 -4.59 43.78 26.94
N ALA A 232 -4.45 43.16 25.76
CA ALA A 232 -4.99 43.71 24.52
C ALA A 232 -6.52 43.57 24.41
N HIS A 233 -7.11 42.64 25.15
CA HIS A 233 -8.52 42.31 25.05
C HIS A 233 -9.16 42.24 26.43
N TYR A 234 -10.43 42.63 26.53
CA TYR A 234 -11.15 42.62 27.80
C TYR A 234 -11.32 41.18 28.31
N ASN A 235 -10.92 40.94 29.56
CA ASN A 235 -11.01 39.64 30.23
C ASN A 235 -10.42 38.49 29.38
N TYR A 236 -9.20 38.69 28.88
CA TYR A 236 -8.48 37.78 27.99
C TYR A 236 -7.28 37.16 28.69
N ASP A 237 -7.20 35.84 28.66
CA ASP A 237 -6.01 35.11 29.07
C ASP A 237 -5.69 34.00 28.06
N PHE A 238 -4.66 34.22 27.26
CA PHE A 238 -4.32 33.29 26.17
C PHE A 238 -3.94 31.88 26.65
N LEU A 239 -3.57 31.72 27.93
CA LEU A 239 -3.20 30.42 28.50
C LEU A 239 -4.40 29.57 28.88
N THR A 240 -5.52 30.20 29.25
CA THR A 240 -6.74 29.50 29.72
C THR A 240 -7.86 29.53 28.69
N GLU A 241 -7.79 30.40 27.68
CA GLU A 241 -8.86 30.60 26.71
C GLU A 241 -8.78 29.67 25.50
N GLU A 242 -9.04 28.38 25.75
CA GLU A 242 -9.01 27.30 24.74
C GLU A 242 -10.10 27.40 23.65
N LEU A 243 -11.00 28.39 23.72
CA LEU A 243 -12.26 28.38 22.98
C LEU A 243 -12.36 29.30 21.76
N ASN A 244 -11.43 30.23 21.54
CA ASN A 244 -11.59 31.24 20.47
C ASN A 244 -11.04 30.84 19.10
N ILE A 245 -9.95 30.08 19.10
CA ILE A 245 -9.28 29.63 17.90
C ILE A 245 -8.98 28.14 18.03
N TRP A 246 -8.85 27.45 16.91
CA TRP A 246 -8.42 26.06 16.91
C TRP A 246 -6.95 25.95 17.30
N VAL A 247 -6.67 25.35 18.47
CA VAL A 247 -5.29 25.14 18.94
C VAL A 247 -4.60 23.96 18.25
N LYS A 248 -5.38 22.98 17.77
CA LYS A 248 -4.88 21.78 17.10
C LYS A 248 -4.27 22.12 15.74
N GLY A 249 -3.07 21.63 15.46
CA GLY A 249 -2.42 21.76 14.15
C GLY A 249 -3.13 20.97 13.05
N CYS A 250 -3.16 21.50 11.82
CA CYS A 250 -3.83 20.81 10.72
C CYS A 250 -3.10 19.53 10.28
N ARG A 251 -1.78 19.43 10.48
CA ARG A 251 -1.04 18.19 10.24
C ARG A 251 -1.58 17.06 11.09
N GLU A 252 -1.71 17.31 12.39
CA GLU A 252 -2.20 16.32 13.35
C GLU A 252 -3.67 15.96 13.04
N ALA A 253 -4.52 16.94 12.78
CA ALA A 253 -5.93 16.70 12.46
C ALA A 253 -6.12 15.84 11.19
N LEU A 254 -5.35 16.12 10.14
CA LEU A 254 -5.38 15.32 8.90
C LEU A 254 -4.76 13.95 9.09
N LEU A 255 -3.64 13.86 9.80
CA LEU A 255 -2.95 12.60 10.06
C LEU A 255 -3.88 11.65 10.82
N ASP A 256 -4.59 12.13 11.84
CA ASP A 256 -5.59 11.34 12.57
C ASP A 256 -6.72 10.86 11.67
N TYR A 257 -7.28 11.77 10.84
CA TYR A 257 -8.37 11.45 9.91
C TYR A 257 -7.99 10.35 8.93
N TYR A 258 -6.86 10.51 8.22
CA TYR A 258 -6.41 9.53 7.24
C TYR A 258 -5.91 8.24 7.91
N THR A 259 -5.27 8.32 9.07
CA THR A 259 -4.84 7.13 9.83
C THR A 259 -6.05 6.31 10.28
N ALA A 260 -7.15 6.94 10.69
CA ALA A 260 -8.39 6.23 11.01
C ALA A 260 -8.95 5.47 9.80
N ILE A 261 -8.98 6.11 8.62
CA ILE A 261 -9.42 5.47 7.36
C ILE A 261 -8.51 4.29 7.01
N MET A 262 -7.18 4.51 7.00
CA MET A 262 -6.20 3.48 6.68
C MET A 262 -6.26 2.31 7.65
N ARG A 263 -6.43 2.57 8.95
CA ARG A 263 -6.59 1.53 9.97
C ARG A 263 -7.84 0.69 9.70
N SER A 264 -8.96 1.31 9.40
CA SER A 264 -10.20 0.59 9.05
C SER A 264 -10.01 -0.29 7.82
N ILE A 265 -9.40 0.25 6.76
CA ILE A 265 -9.11 -0.50 5.52
C ILE A 265 -8.12 -1.64 5.79
N GLY A 266 -7.07 -1.40 6.58
CA GLY A 266 -6.08 -2.40 6.96
C GLY A 266 -6.69 -3.55 7.76
N ILE A 267 -7.59 -3.27 8.72
CA ILE A 267 -8.33 -4.31 9.45
C ILE A 267 -9.21 -5.11 8.48
N ALA A 268 -9.97 -4.45 7.60
CA ALA A 268 -10.80 -5.14 6.61
C ALA A 268 -9.96 -6.04 5.69
N ALA A 269 -8.81 -5.55 5.22
CA ALA A 269 -7.90 -6.31 4.37
C ALA A 269 -7.29 -7.52 5.11
N LEU A 270 -6.95 -7.39 6.40
CA LEU A 270 -6.48 -8.52 7.23
C LEU A 270 -7.57 -9.59 7.41
N LEU A 271 -8.82 -9.19 7.64
CA LEU A 271 -9.94 -10.13 7.73
C LEU A 271 -10.17 -10.87 6.41
N ILE A 272 -10.09 -10.16 5.29
CA ILE A 272 -10.19 -10.76 3.96
C ILE A 272 -9.02 -11.71 3.73
N TRP A 273 -7.80 -11.34 4.10
CA TRP A 273 -6.64 -12.23 4.00
C TRP A 273 -6.82 -13.53 4.79
N LEU A 274 -7.30 -13.46 6.04
CA LEU A 274 -7.60 -14.64 6.85
C LEU A 274 -8.68 -15.53 6.20
N PHE A 275 -9.71 -14.90 5.65
CA PHE A 275 -10.77 -15.60 4.93
C PHE A 275 -10.23 -16.32 3.68
N GLU A 276 -9.44 -15.64 2.84
CA GLU A 276 -8.84 -16.21 1.65
C GLU A 276 -7.87 -17.35 1.98
N LEU A 277 -7.11 -17.23 3.08
CA LEU A 277 -6.25 -18.30 3.57
C LEU A 277 -7.08 -19.55 3.94
N SER A 278 -8.22 -19.36 4.61
CA SER A 278 -9.14 -20.46 4.94
C SER A 278 -9.71 -21.13 3.68
N VAL A 279 -10.12 -20.35 2.68
CA VAL A 279 -10.61 -20.87 1.39
C VAL A 279 -9.52 -21.67 0.68
N LEU A 280 -8.30 -21.13 0.61
CA LEU A 280 -7.15 -21.79 -0.01
C LEU A 280 -6.81 -23.13 0.66
N ILE A 281 -6.83 -23.16 2.00
CA ILE A 281 -6.64 -24.40 2.77
C ILE A 281 -7.71 -25.43 2.38
N GLY A 282 -8.98 -25.01 2.32
CA GLY A 282 -10.08 -25.88 1.91
C GLY A 282 -9.93 -26.42 0.48
N VAL A 283 -9.55 -25.57 -0.48
CA VAL A 283 -9.27 -25.96 -1.87
C VAL A 283 -8.10 -26.96 -1.92
N ARG A 284 -7.08 -26.78 -1.09
CA ARG A 284 -5.96 -27.73 -0.99
C ARG A 284 -6.40 -29.10 -0.47
N TYR A 285 -7.27 -29.16 0.54
CA TYR A 285 -7.84 -30.43 0.99
C TYR A 285 -8.68 -31.11 -0.09
N LEU A 286 -9.51 -30.34 -0.81
CA LEU A 286 -10.32 -30.88 -1.91
C LEU A 286 -9.42 -31.43 -3.03
N GLN A 287 -8.35 -30.70 -3.39
CA GLN A 287 -7.40 -31.13 -4.41
C GLN A 287 -6.74 -32.48 -4.06
N THR A 288 -6.20 -32.61 -2.83
CA THR A 288 -5.50 -33.83 -2.42
C THR A 288 -6.45 -35.01 -2.28
N ALA A 289 -7.64 -34.79 -1.73
CA ALA A 289 -8.69 -35.80 -1.63
C ALA A 289 -9.12 -36.33 -3.00
N MET A 290 -9.34 -35.44 -3.99
CA MET A 290 -9.73 -35.83 -5.35
C MET A 290 -8.59 -36.49 -6.13
N LYS A 291 -7.34 -36.02 -5.95
CA LYS A 291 -6.15 -36.67 -6.55
C LYS A 291 -6.03 -38.13 -6.11
N ASN A 292 -6.32 -38.43 -4.84
CA ASN A 292 -6.25 -39.79 -4.32
C ASN A 292 -7.38 -40.70 -4.83
N VAL A 293 -8.61 -40.19 -4.97
CA VAL A 293 -9.72 -40.93 -5.60
C VAL A 293 -9.32 -41.42 -7.00
N LEU A 294 -8.73 -40.53 -7.80
CA LEU A 294 -8.26 -40.86 -9.14
C LEU A 294 -7.09 -41.85 -9.18
N LEU A 295 -6.24 -41.87 -8.15
CA LEU A 295 -5.14 -42.84 -8.05
C LEU A 295 -5.63 -44.23 -7.62
N LEU A 296 -6.65 -44.28 -6.76
CA LEU A 296 -7.27 -45.52 -6.28
C LEU A 296 -8.19 -46.17 -7.33
N GLY A 297 -8.67 -45.40 -8.32
CA GLY A 297 -9.51 -45.91 -9.41
C GLY A 297 -10.97 -46.18 -9.00
N ASP A 298 -11.30 -46.07 -7.71
CA ASP A 298 -12.65 -46.16 -7.17
C ASP A 298 -13.23 -44.75 -6.93
N LEU A 299 -14.16 -44.34 -7.79
CA LEU A 299 -14.82 -43.03 -7.74
C LEU A 299 -15.74 -42.85 -6.52
N GLU A 300 -16.20 -43.94 -5.90
CA GLU A 300 -17.11 -43.91 -4.75
C GLU A 300 -16.40 -44.16 -3.41
N GLY A 301 -15.16 -44.66 -3.47
CA GLY A 301 -14.36 -45.00 -2.31
C GLY A 301 -13.98 -43.84 -1.38
N GLU A 302 -13.58 -44.22 -0.17
CA GLU A 302 -12.97 -43.30 0.80
C GLU A 302 -11.62 -42.80 0.27
N SER A 303 -11.34 -41.50 0.47
CA SER A 303 -10.05 -40.94 0.13
C SER A 303 -9.50 -40.04 1.22
N ASP A 304 -8.18 -40.02 1.32
CA ASP A 304 -7.49 -39.16 2.27
C ASP A 304 -7.23 -37.78 1.66
N GLY A 305 -7.50 -36.71 2.40
CA GLY A 305 -7.04 -35.36 2.09
C GLY A 305 -5.96 -34.94 3.08
N TRP A 306 -4.97 -34.19 2.62
CA TRP A 306 -3.91 -33.64 3.47
C TRP A 306 -3.50 -32.24 3.01
N LEU A 307 -2.97 -31.45 3.94
CA LEU A 307 -2.47 -30.11 3.64
C LEU A 307 -1.07 -30.18 3.00
N LEU A 308 -0.17 -30.98 3.61
CA LEU A 308 1.21 -31.16 3.19
C LEU A 308 1.52 -32.64 2.98
N GLU A 309 2.15 -32.95 1.84
CA GLU A 309 2.54 -34.31 1.46
C GLU A 309 3.71 -34.83 2.34
N ASN A 310 4.63 -33.92 2.71
CA ASN A 310 5.74 -34.14 3.64
C ASN A 310 5.79 -33.03 4.70
N SER A 311 6.34 -33.29 5.88
CA SER A 311 6.55 -32.26 6.92
C SER A 311 7.38 -31.09 6.37
N PHE A 312 7.11 -29.85 6.81
CA PHE A 312 7.93 -28.67 6.46
C PHE A 312 9.42 -28.93 6.69
N VAL A 313 9.74 -29.69 7.75
CA VAL A 313 11.11 -30.09 8.11
C VAL A 313 11.74 -31.02 7.08
N ASP A 314 10.97 -31.95 6.51
CA ASP A 314 11.47 -32.94 5.56
C ASP A 314 11.64 -32.32 4.16
N THR A 315 10.71 -31.46 3.75
CA THR A 315 10.81 -30.68 2.50
C THR A 315 11.97 -29.67 2.57
N ALA A 316 12.16 -29.00 3.70
CA ALA A 316 13.30 -28.12 3.93
C ALA A 316 14.63 -28.89 3.96
N LYS A 317 14.69 -30.05 4.64
CA LYS A 317 15.87 -30.92 4.63
C LYS A 317 16.22 -31.42 3.24
N TYR A 318 15.23 -31.81 2.45
CA TYR A 318 15.42 -32.22 1.05
C TYR A 318 15.98 -31.08 0.20
N ASN A 319 15.37 -29.89 0.25
CA ASN A 319 15.85 -28.71 -0.50
C ASN A 319 17.25 -28.25 -0.04
N ILE A 320 17.53 -28.30 1.26
CA ILE A 320 18.88 -28.02 1.81
C ILE A 320 19.89 -29.09 1.34
N SER A 321 19.50 -30.36 1.22
CA SER A 321 20.38 -31.41 0.72
C SER A 321 20.70 -31.24 -0.77
N ILE A 322 19.76 -30.77 -1.58
CA ILE A 322 19.99 -30.43 -2.99
C ILE A 322 20.94 -29.24 -3.11
N ILE A 323 20.74 -28.17 -2.33
CA ILE A 323 21.65 -27.01 -2.32
C ILE A 323 23.06 -27.41 -1.85
N LYS A 324 23.16 -28.28 -0.84
CA LYS A 324 24.46 -28.83 -0.39
C LYS A 324 25.12 -29.72 -1.45
N ASN A 325 24.37 -30.48 -2.22
CA ASN A 325 24.91 -31.32 -3.30
C ASN A 325 25.33 -30.48 -4.51
N LEU A 326 24.61 -29.40 -4.84
CA LEU A 326 25.03 -28.39 -5.82
C LEU A 326 26.29 -27.64 -5.37
N GLY A 327 26.42 -27.32 -4.08
CA GLY A 327 27.64 -26.74 -3.50
C GLY A 327 28.84 -27.69 -3.49
N LYS A 328 28.61 -29.00 -3.32
CA LYS A 328 29.66 -30.03 -3.41
C LYS A 328 30.11 -30.32 -4.85
N ALA A 329 29.19 -30.25 -5.83
CA ALA A 329 29.56 -30.38 -7.24
C ALA A 329 30.54 -29.27 -7.68
N ASN A 330 30.42 -28.06 -7.12
CA ASN A 330 31.37 -26.98 -7.35
C ASN A 330 32.72 -27.14 -6.63
N GLN A 331 32.82 -27.99 -5.60
CA GLN A 331 34.09 -28.25 -4.91
C GLN A 331 34.92 -29.38 -5.54
N ILE A 332 34.29 -30.27 -6.33
CA ILE A 332 35.00 -31.34 -7.04
C ILE A 332 35.78 -30.79 -8.25
N SER A 333 35.34 -29.65 -8.81
CA SER A 333 36.03 -28.97 -9.92
C SER A 333 37.25 -28.14 -9.49
N THR A 334 37.50 -27.96 -8.19
CA THR A 334 38.59 -27.12 -7.66
C THR A 334 39.68 -27.89 -6.90
N VAL A 335 39.65 -29.23 -6.88
CA VAL A 335 40.65 -30.09 -6.22
C VAL A 335 41.21 -31.14 -7.19
N SER A 336 41.59 -30.72 -8.38
CA SER A 336 42.49 -31.50 -9.25
C SER A 336 43.30 -30.53 -10.09
N GLY A 337 44.20 -29.80 -9.44
CA GLY A 337 45.04 -28.81 -10.12
C GLY A 337 46.06 -28.21 -9.20
N MET A 338 46.97 -29.01 -8.65
CA MET A 338 48.30 -28.56 -8.23
C MET A 338 49.20 -29.77 -8.00
N ASN A 339 50.26 -29.90 -8.81
CA ASN A 339 51.60 -30.43 -8.51
C ASN A 339 52.30 -30.87 -9.80
N ASP A 340 52.99 -29.92 -10.44
CA ASP A 340 54.45 -29.86 -10.56
C ASP A 340 54.95 -29.35 -11.93
N PRO A 341 56.06 -28.57 -11.94
CA PRO A 341 56.57 -27.86 -13.11
C PRO A 341 57.62 -28.71 -13.84
N ASN A 342 57.57 -28.78 -15.17
CA ASN A 342 58.76 -28.84 -16.02
C ASN A 342 58.43 -28.92 -17.53
N ILE A 343 59.11 -28.03 -18.26
CA ILE A 343 59.84 -28.27 -19.51
C ILE A 343 59.06 -28.40 -20.85
N ASP A 344 59.46 -27.45 -21.69
CA ASP A 344 59.58 -27.37 -23.15
C ASP A 344 58.40 -27.13 -24.09
N VAL A 345 58.66 -26.08 -24.87
CA VAL A 345 57.93 -25.56 -26.00
C VAL A 345 58.42 -26.29 -27.25
N GLN A 346 57.53 -26.95 -28.01
CA GLN A 346 57.73 -27.14 -29.45
C GLN A 346 56.40 -27.11 -30.24
N ASN A 347 56.31 -26.03 -31.01
CA ASN A 347 55.71 -25.78 -32.34
C ASN A 347 54.78 -26.76 -33.07
N THR A 348 53.90 -26.10 -33.86
CA THR A 348 53.28 -26.48 -35.16
C THR A 348 52.17 -27.54 -35.10
N ASP A 349 51.02 -27.44 -35.78
CA ASP A 349 50.72 -26.86 -37.10
C ASP A 349 49.20 -26.55 -37.22
N CYS A 350 48.81 -25.55 -38.02
CA CYS A 350 47.42 -25.09 -38.20
C CYS A 350 46.98 -25.26 -39.67
N GLY A 351 46.08 -26.22 -39.91
CA GLY A 351 45.44 -26.47 -41.20
C GLY A 351 44.03 -25.87 -41.28
N LYS A 352 43.85 -24.94 -42.23
CA LYS A 352 42.59 -24.29 -42.65
C LYS A 352 41.80 -25.18 -43.61
N THR A 353 40.46 -25.14 -43.54
CA THR A 353 39.61 -25.05 -44.75
C THR A 353 38.22 -24.42 -44.53
N ASN A 354 38.09 -23.23 -45.12
CA ASN A 354 36.99 -22.41 -45.64
C ASN A 354 35.51 -22.89 -45.65
N VAL A 355 34.63 -21.93 -45.30
CA VAL A 355 33.18 -21.87 -45.54
C VAL A 355 32.90 -20.83 -46.64
N THR A 356 32.00 -21.13 -47.58
CA THR A 356 31.56 -20.25 -48.67
C THR A 356 30.12 -19.76 -48.45
N THR A 357 29.92 -18.45 -48.47
CA THR A 357 28.60 -17.77 -48.43
C THR A 357 28.13 -17.46 -49.86
N LYS A 358 26.84 -17.65 -50.17
CA LYS A 358 26.24 -17.25 -51.45
C LYS A 358 24.98 -16.41 -51.22
N SER A 359 24.98 -15.21 -51.80
CA SER A 359 23.88 -14.23 -51.85
C SER A 359 23.03 -14.39 -53.11
N ILE A 360 21.76 -13.97 -53.03
CA ILE A 360 20.75 -13.93 -54.09
C ILE A 360 20.71 -12.51 -54.72
N PRO A 361 20.51 -12.34 -56.04
CA PRO A 361 20.21 -11.06 -56.67
C PRO A 361 18.73 -10.90 -57.08
N ALA A 362 18.30 -9.64 -57.28
CA ALA A 362 16.99 -9.23 -57.76
C ALA A 362 17.03 -8.66 -59.20
N ALA A 363 15.94 -8.88 -59.94
CA ALA A 363 15.38 -8.08 -61.06
C ALA A 363 13.97 -8.68 -61.32
N SER A 364 12.87 -7.96 -61.53
CA SER A 364 12.61 -6.59 -62.01
C SER A 364 11.49 -5.91 -61.21
#